data_AF-A0A8I6GMH2-F1
#
_entry.id   AF-A0A8I6GMH2-F1
#
_cell.length_a   1.000
_cell.length_b   1.000
_cell.length_c   1.000
_cell.angle_alpha   90.00
_cell.angle_beta   90.00
_cell.angle_gamma   90.00
#
_symmetry.space_group_name_H-M   'P 1'
#
loop_
_entity.id
_entity.type
_entity.pdbx_description
1 polymer ?
#
loop_
_entity_poly.entity_id
_entity_poly.type
_entity_poly.pdbx_seq_one_letter_code
_entity_poly.pdbx_strand_id
1 'polypeptide(L)' 'MMPGGLSGARPATPEIYLADKMDVGGGCFLHIKVFRGLSGEDNLELSDYQTNKTKNDELSYF' A
#
# COMPACT_ATOMS: atom_id res chain seq x y z
N MET A 1 26.84 23.59 12.09
CA MET A 1 26.32 23.35 10.72
C MET A 1 25.61 22.01 10.75
N MET A 2 24.28 21.99 10.85
CA MET A 2 23.50 20.75 10.86
C MET A 2 22.98 20.55 9.43
N PRO A 3 23.31 19.44 8.73
CA PRO A 3 22.74 19.17 7.42
C PRO A 3 21.24 18.90 7.61
N GLY A 4 20.41 19.78 7.05
CA GLY A 4 18.97 19.55 6.96
C GLY A 4 18.75 18.29 6.13
N GLY A 5 18.38 17.20 6.81
CA GLY A 5 18.09 15.93 6.16
C GLY A 5 16.94 16.10 5.18
N LEU A 6 17.13 15.63 3.95
CA LEU A 6 16.10 15.50 2.94
C LEU A 6 15.06 14.51 3.47
N SER A 7 14.11 15.02 4.25
CA SER A 7 12.96 14.26 4.75
C SER A 7 12.13 13.82 3.53
N GLY A 8 12.34 12.58 3.11
CA GLY A 8 11.49 11.84 2.18
C GLY A 8 11.01 12.65 0.98
N ALA A 9 11.90 12.98 0.05
CA ALA A 9 11.43 13.41 -1.27
C ALA A 9 10.60 12.26 -1.85
N ARG A 10 9.29 12.47 -1.99
CA ARG A 10 8.42 11.57 -2.75
C ARG A 10 9.08 11.34 -4.12
N PRO A 11 9.33 10.09 -4.56
CA PRO A 11 9.97 9.82 -5.83
C PRO A 11 9.29 10.62 -6.96
N ALA A 12 10.09 11.27 -7.80
CA ALA A 12 9.59 12.00 -8.98
C ALA A 12 9.07 11.05 -10.07
N THR A 13 9.27 9.74 -9.90
CA THR A 13 8.79 8.68 -10.80
C THR A 13 7.28 8.51 -10.62
N PRO A 14 6.49 8.34 -11.69
CA PRO A 14 5.09 7.96 -11.55
C PRO A 14 4.96 6.63 -10.78
N GLU A 15 3.95 6.56 -9.90
CA GLU A 15 3.74 5.47 -8.94
C GLU A 15 2.32 4.91 -9.12
N ILE A 16 2.15 3.59 -9.02
CA ILE A 16 0.83 2.95 -9.00
C ILE A 16 0.61 2.33 -7.62
N TYR A 17 -0.50 2.70 -7.00
CA TYR A 17 -1.02 2.04 -5.79
C TYR A 17 -2.24 1.21 -6.18
N LEU A 18 -2.22 -0.07 -5.80
CA LEU A 18 -3.34 -0.99 -5.94
C LEU A 18 -3.87 -1.27 -4.54
N ALA A 19 -5.19 -1.15 -4.36
CA ALA A 19 -5.85 -1.51 -3.11
C ALA A 19 -6.83 -2.64 -3.39
N ASP A 20 -6.70 -3.73 -2.64
CA ASP A 20 -7.46 -4.96 -2.85
C ASP A 20 -7.93 -5.56 -1.53
N LYS A 21 -8.94 -6.43 -1.63
CA LYS A 21 -9.48 -7.20 -0.52
C LYS A 21 -9.07 -8.67 -0.66
N MET A 22 -8.42 -9.21 0.36
CA MET A 22 -7.98 -10.60 0.41
C MET A 22 -8.77 -11.37 1.47
N ASP A 23 -9.36 -12.52 1.10
CA ASP A 23 -10.02 -13.44 2.03
C ASP A 23 -8.95 -14.23 2.80
N VAL A 24 -9.01 -14.22 4.13
CA VAL A 24 -8.10 -14.98 5.01
C VAL A 24 -8.81 -16.12 5.76
N GLY A 25 -10.07 -16.40 5.42
CA GLY A 25 -10.90 -17.42 6.05
C GLY A 25 -11.68 -16.92 7.26
N GLY A 26 -12.66 -17.72 7.72
CA GLY A 26 -13.47 -17.38 8.90
C GLY A 26 -14.35 -16.13 8.74
N GLY A 27 -14.64 -15.71 7.50
CA GLY A 27 -15.35 -14.45 7.22
C GLY A 27 -14.51 -13.19 7.43
N CYS A 28 -13.21 -13.37 7.70
CA CYS A 28 -12.25 -12.29 7.88
C CYS A 28 -11.57 -11.96 6.56
N PHE A 29 -11.33 -10.67 6.35
CA PHE A 29 -10.66 -10.12 5.18
C PHE A 29 -9.56 -9.16 5.61
N LEU A 30 -8.57 -9.04 4.74
CA LEU A 30 -7.51 -8.04 4.80
C LEU A 30 -7.75 -7.05 3.66
N HIS A 31 -7.74 -5.75 3.95
CA HIS A 31 -7.53 -4.76 2.90
C HIS A 31 -6.03 -4.52 2.80
N ILE A 32 -5.47 -4.65 1.60
CA ILE A 32 -4.04 -4.42 1.35
C ILE A 32 -3.86 -3.29 0.36
N LYS A 33 -2.81 -2.50 0.54
CA LYS A 33 -2.38 -1.50 -0.42
C LYS A 33 -0.97 -1.83 -0.87
N VAL A 34 -0.84 -2.23 -2.12
CA VAL A 34 0.44 -2.60 -2.72
C VAL A 34 0.90 -1.47 -3.62
N PHE A 35 2.16 -1.09 -3.44
CA PHE A 35 2.90 -0.16 -4.28
C PHE A 35 3.64 -0.94 -5.35
N ARG A 36 3.61 -0.45 -6.60
CA ARG A 36 4.51 -0.92 -7.67
C ARG A 36 5.30 0.25 -8.22
N GLY A 37 6.63 0.14 -8.16
CA GLY A 37 7.53 1.07 -8.84
C GLY A 37 7.45 0.91 -10.37
N LEU A 38 7.45 2.02 -11.11
CA LEU A 38 7.47 2.00 -12.58
C LEU A 38 8.89 1.93 -13.18
N SER A 39 9.94 1.84 -12.36
CA SER A 39 11.34 1.85 -12.79
C SER A 39 11.78 0.58 -13.53
N GLY A 40 10.87 -0.33 -13.86
CA GLY A 40 11.17 -1.61 -14.52
C GLY A 40 11.68 -2.70 -13.58
N GLU A 41 11.92 -2.36 -12.31
CA GLU A 41 12.15 -3.32 -11.24
C GLU A 41 10.78 -3.79 -10.74
N ASP A 42 10.48 -5.09 -10.83
CA ASP A 42 9.20 -5.70 -10.40
C ASP A 42 9.09 -5.75 -8.87
N ASN A 43 9.29 -4.61 -8.23
CA ASN A 43 9.20 -4.44 -6.79
C ASN A 43 7.74 -4.10 -6.45
N LEU A 44 7.06 -5.11 -5.91
CA LEU A 44 5.80 -4.93 -5.20
C LEU A 44 6.12 -4.75 -3.71
N GLU A 45 5.68 -3.64 -3.14
CA GLU A 45 5.83 -3.34 -1.71
C GLU A 45 4.47 -3.20 -1.05
N LEU A 46 4.26 -3.85 0.08
CA LEU A 46 3.06 -3.61 0.88
C LEU A 46 3.23 -2.25 1.59
N SER A 47 2.45 -1.26 1.17
CA SER A 47 2.51 0.10 1.74
C SER A 47 1.61 0.28 2.96
N ASP A 48 0.46 -0.40 3.00
CA ASP A 48 -0.47 -0.35 4.14
C ASP A 48 -1.41 -1.58 4.15
N TYR A 49 -2.00 -1.87 5.30
CA TYR A 49 -2.96 -2.95 5.46
C TYR A 49 -3.94 -2.72 6.62
N GLN A 50 -5.17 -3.24 6.49
CA GLN A 50 -6.15 -3.25 7.56
C GLN A 50 -6.71 -4.66 7.79
N THR A 51 -6.66 -5.14 9.02
CA THR A 51 -7.13 -6.47 9.42
C THR A 51 -8.57 -6.45 9.95
N ASN A 52 -9.11 -7.64 10.25
CA ASN A 52 -10.45 -7.84 10.81
C ASN A 52 -11.59 -7.22 9.98
N LYS A 53 -11.44 -7.21 8.66
CA LYS A 53 -12.49 -6.74 7.75
C LYS A 53 -13.48 -7.85 7.43
N THR A 54 -14.65 -7.47 6.96
CA THR A 54 -15.65 -8.39 6.42
C THR A 54 -15.74 -8.29 4.90
N LYS A 55 -16.41 -9.26 4.27
CA LYS A 55 -16.70 -9.23 2.84
C LYS A 55 -17.42 -7.94 2.41
N ASN A 56 -18.25 -7.38 3.30
CA ASN A 56 -19.10 -6.23 3.02
C ASN A 56 -18.46 -4.88 3.37
N ASP A 57 -17.35 -4.86 4.10
CA ASP A 57 -16.68 -3.61 4.45
C ASP A 57 -16.19 -2.92 3.18
N GLU A 58 -16.48 -1.62 3.02
CA GLU A 58 -16.02 -0.90 1.84
C GLU A 58 -14.49 -0.83 1.80
N LEU A 59 -13.91 -0.97 0.61
CA LEU A 59 -12.51 -0.65 0.38
C LEU A 59 -12.37 0.89 0.39
N SER A 60 -12.37 1.49 1.58
CA SER A 60 -12.16 2.93 1.74
C SER A 60 -10.71 3.28 1.39
N TYR A 61 -10.44 4.55 1.08
CA TYR A 61 -9.07 5.02 0.93
C TYR A 61 -8.35 4.88 2.29
N PHE A 62 -7.23 4.16 2.29
CA PHE A 62 -6.27 4.10 3.39
C PHE A 62 -4.86 4.35 2.85
#